data_AF-A0A3L7ZC42-F1
#
_entry.id   AF-A0A3L7ZC42-F1
#
_cell.length_a   1.000
_cell.length_b   1.000
_cell.length_c   1.000
_cell.angle_alpha   90.00
_cell.angle_beta   90.00
_cell.angle_gamma   90.00
#
_symmetry.space_group_name_H-M   'P 1'
#
loop_
_entity.id
_entity.type
_entity.pdbx_description
1 polymer ?
#
loop_
_entity_poly.entity_id
_entity_poly.type
_entity_poly.pdbx_seq_one_letter_code
_entity_poly.pdbx_strand_id
1 'polypeptide(L)'
;MEIVSIERKTFEAMVAKFDRFVSRMDAICRRHGEKTMGEWMDNQDVCRMLNISPRTLQTLRDNGTLAYSQINHKTYYRPEDVQRIVSVVEDRRKEAKFKGRTI
;
A
#
# COMPACT_ATOMS: atom_id res chain seq x y z
N MET A 1 14.40 -50.27 -10.88
CA MET A 1 14.08 -48.95 -11.45
C MET A 1 12.62 -49.00 -11.87
N GLU A 2 11.77 -48.19 -11.27
CA GLU A 2 10.37 -48.13 -11.62
C GLU A 2 10.20 -47.14 -12.78
N ILE A 3 9.55 -47.57 -13.86
CA ILE A 3 9.32 -46.75 -15.04
C ILE A 3 7.82 -46.57 -15.18
N VAL A 4 7.36 -45.32 -15.08
CA VAL A 4 5.99 -44.93 -15.38
C VAL A 4 5.96 -44.32 -16.77
N SER A 5 5.20 -44.92 -17.68
CA SER A 5 5.01 -44.43 -19.04
C SER A 5 3.68 -43.67 -19.15
N ILE A 6 3.70 -42.56 -19.88
CA ILE A 6 2.51 -41.75 -20.17
C ILE A 6 2.41 -41.52 -21.67
N GLU A 7 1.18 -41.51 -22.19
CA GLU A 7 0.95 -41.17 -23.59
C GLU A 7 1.40 -39.73 -23.88
N ARG A 8 2.06 -39.52 -25.03
CA ARG A 8 2.56 -38.19 -25.44
C ARG A 8 1.48 -37.11 -25.38
N LYS A 9 0.29 -37.39 -25.93
CA LYS A 9 -0.85 -36.46 -25.92
C LYS A 9 -1.25 -36.03 -24.50
N THR A 10 -1.11 -36.93 -23.52
CA THR A 10 -1.44 -36.67 -22.12
C THR A 10 -0.40 -35.77 -21.49
N PHE A 11 0.89 -36.01 -21.78
CA PHE A 11 1.97 -35.13 -21.35
C PHE A 11 1.82 -33.72 -21.93
N GLU A 12 1.58 -33.60 -23.24
CA GLU A 12 1.38 -32.31 -23.92
C GLU A 12 0.18 -31.54 -23.34
N ALA A 13 -0.93 -32.24 -23.07
CA ALA A 13 -2.10 -31.63 -22.43
C ALA A 13 -1.80 -31.14 -20.99
N MET A 14 -0.95 -31.85 -20.24
CA MET A 14 -0.51 -31.42 -18.92
C MET A 14 0.38 -30.17 -19.01
N VAL A 15 1.34 -30.14 -19.93
CA VAL A 15 2.21 -28.97 -20.17
C VAL A 15 1.35 -27.74 -20.52
N ALA A 16 0.43 -27.88 -21.47
CA ALA A 16 -0.45 -26.78 -21.86
C ALA A 16 -1.31 -26.24 -20.71
N LYS A 17 -1.79 -27.12 -19.82
CA LYS A 17 -2.51 -26.71 -18.60
C LYS A 17 -1.59 -25.97 -17.63
N PHE A 18 -0.35 -26.41 -17.49
CA PHE A 18 0.64 -25.78 -16.62
C PHE A 18 1.03 -24.38 -17.14
N ASP A 19 1.28 -24.24 -18.45
CA ASP A 19 1.58 -22.94 -19.07
C ASP A 19 0.43 -21.94 -18.89
N ARG A 20 -0.82 -22.43 -19.03
CA ARG A 20 -2.01 -21.62 -18.75
C ARG A 20 -2.10 -21.20 -17.29
N PHE A 21 -1.70 -22.09 -16.37
CA PHE A 21 -1.66 -21.78 -14.93
C PHE A 21 -0.62 -20.70 -14.62
N VAL A 22 0.62 -20.88 -15.11
CA VAL A 22 1.70 -19.88 -14.96
C VAL A 22 1.28 -18.54 -15.53
N SER A 23 0.76 -18.51 -16.75
CA SER A 23 0.30 -17.28 -17.40
C SER A 23 -0.81 -16.57 -16.60
N ARG A 24 -1.72 -17.33 -15.99
CA ARG A 24 -2.78 -16.78 -15.14
C ARG A 24 -2.22 -16.25 -13.82
N MET A 25 -1.25 -16.94 -13.22
CA MET A 25 -0.58 -16.47 -12.00
C MET A 25 0.19 -15.17 -12.26
N ASP A 26 0.95 -15.08 -13.36
CA ASP A 26 1.64 -13.85 -13.75
C ASP A 26 0.69 -12.69 -14.00
N ALA A 27 -0.47 -12.96 -14.60
CA ALA A 27 -1.51 -11.95 -14.79
C ALA A 27 -2.09 -11.45 -13.44
N ILE A 28 -2.22 -12.32 -12.45
CA ILE A 28 -2.67 -11.96 -11.09
C ILE A 28 -1.59 -11.14 -10.38
N CYS A 29 -0.33 -11.58 -10.41
CA CYS A 29 0.80 -10.86 -9.82
C CYS A 29 0.95 -9.46 -10.43
N ARG A 30 0.82 -9.32 -11.75
CA ARG A 30 0.83 -8.01 -12.44
C ARG A 30 -0.38 -7.14 -12.09
N ARG A 31 -1.57 -7.72 -11.93
CA ARG A 31 -2.78 -6.95 -11.56
C ARG A 31 -2.73 -6.42 -10.13
N HIS A 32 -2.08 -7.16 -9.24
CA HIS A 32 -1.75 -6.73 -7.88
C HIS A 32 -0.32 -6.21 -7.78
N GLY A 33 0.21 -5.70 -8.89
CA GLY A 33 1.58 -5.22 -9.04
C GLY A 33 2.03 -4.49 -7.79
N GLU A 34 3.04 -5.06 -7.15
CA GLU A 34 3.92 -4.43 -6.18
C GLU A 34 3.23 -3.47 -5.19
N LYS A 35 2.26 -3.95 -4.40
CA LYS A 35 2.07 -3.39 -3.05
C LYS A 35 3.26 -3.77 -2.16
N THR A 36 4.45 -3.35 -2.57
CA THR A 36 5.69 -3.57 -1.85
C THR A 36 5.66 -2.68 -0.61
N MET A 37 6.22 -3.17 0.49
CA MET A 37 6.40 -2.34 1.69
C MET A 37 7.30 -1.11 1.45
N GLY A 38 7.99 -1.05 0.30
CA GLY A 38 8.77 0.12 -0.13
C GLY A 38 7.93 1.35 -0.45
N GLU A 39 6.63 1.19 -0.73
CA GLU A 39 5.72 2.32 -0.95
C GLU A 39 5.14 2.87 0.36
N TRP A 40 5.20 2.14 1.47
CA TRP A 40 4.58 2.59 2.71
C TRP A 40 5.40 3.69 3.37
N MET A 41 4.73 4.78 3.72
CA MET A 41 5.33 5.93 4.37
C MET A 41 5.39 5.71 5.87
N ASP A 42 6.48 6.11 6.51
CA ASP A 42 6.52 6.21 7.97
C ASP A 42 6.14 7.62 8.47
N ASN A 43 6.15 7.82 9.79
CA ASN A 43 5.79 9.10 10.38
C ASN A 43 6.63 10.26 9.83
N GLN A 44 7.91 10.05 9.55
CA GLN A 44 8.81 11.10 9.10
C GLN A 44 8.47 11.52 7.67
N ASP A 45 8.20 10.57 6.80
CA ASP A 45 7.81 10.83 5.41
C ASP A 45 6.50 11.61 5.34
N VAL A 46 5.51 11.21 6.14
CA VAL A 46 4.20 11.89 6.18
C VAL A 46 4.33 13.31 6.74
N CYS A 47 5.09 13.51 7.82
CA CYS A 47 5.31 14.85 8.38
C CYS A 47 5.96 15.79 7.36
N ARG A 48 6.94 15.29 6.58
CA ARG A 48 7.60 16.08 5.52
C ARG A 48 6.64 16.38 4.38
N MET A 49 5.91 15.37 3.89
CA MET A 49 5.02 15.52 2.74
C MET A 49 3.87 16.49 3.02
N LEU A 50 3.27 16.42 4.21
CA LEU A 50 2.15 17.29 4.59
C LEU A 50 2.63 18.60 5.23
N ASN A 51 3.92 18.73 5.53
CA ASN A 51 4.52 19.83 6.27
C ASN A 51 3.76 20.10 7.60
N ILE A 52 3.66 19.07 8.44
CA ILE A 52 2.97 19.11 9.74
C ILE A 52 3.85 18.60 10.87
N SER A 53 3.54 19.01 12.09
CA SER A 53 4.22 18.47 13.27
C SER A 53 3.81 17.01 13.58
N PRO A 54 4.65 16.23 14.30
CA PRO A 54 4.27 14.89 14.78
C PRO A 54 3.00 14.88 15.64
N ARG A 55 2.74 15.97 16.37
CA ARG A 55 1.52 16.11 17.19
C ARG A 55 0.27 16.29 16.33
N THR A 56 0.39 17.03 15.22
CA THR A 56 -0.68 17.15 14.22
C THR A 56 -0.93 15.80 13.53
N LEU A 57 0.13 15.06 13.17
CA LEU A 57 0.00 13.71 12.61
C LEU A 57 -0.71 12.75 13.57
N GLN A 58 -0.33 12.79 14.85
CA GLN A 58 -1.03 12.03 15.90
C GLN A 58 -2.51 12.40 15.96
N THR A 59 -2.85 13.69 15.92
CA THR A 59 -4.25 14.14 15.93
C THR A 59 -5.02 13.62 14.72
N LEU A 60 -4.43 13.64 13.52
CA LEU A 60 -5.04 13.13 12.28
C LEU A 60 -5.31 11.62 12.36
N ARG A 61 -4.45 10.88 13.03
CA ARG A 61 -4.63 9.45 13.27
C ARG A 61 -5.74 9.20 14.30
N ASP A 62 -5.65 9.87 15.45
CA ASP A 62 -6.52 9.64 16.60
C ASP A 62 -7.98 10.05 16.31
N ASN A 63 -8.19 11.07 15.47
CA ASN A 63 -9.53 11.50 15.04
C ASN A 63 -10.04 10.79 13.76
N GLY A 64 -9.28 9.83 13.23
CA GLY A 64 -9.65 9.06 12.04
C GLY A 64 -9.58 9.82 10.71
N THR A 65 -9.00 11.02 10.65
CA THR A 65 -8.79 11.75 9.38
C THR A 65 -7.80 11.00 8.47
N LEU A 66 -6.77 10.38 9.04
CA LEU A 66 -5.75 9.63 8.32
C LEU A 66 -5.76 8.15 8.68
N ALA A 67 -5.99 7.30 7.68
CA ALA A 67 -5.87 5.85 7.84
C ALA A 67 -4.42 5.43 8.03
N TYR A 68 -4.20 4.43 8.87
CA TYR A 68 -2.87 3.90 9.19
C TYR A 68 -2.90 2.39 9.38
N SER A 69 -1.72 1.77 9.40
CA SER A 69 -1.54 0.37 9.79
C SER A 69 -0.36 0.28 10.75
N GLN A 70 -0.47 -0.59 11.76
CA GLN A 70 0.58 -0.77 12.76
C GLN A 70 1.11 -2.20 12.69
N ILE A 71 2.44 -2.32 12.54
CA ILE A 71 3.15 -3.60 12.48
C ILE A 71 4.33 -3.49 13.45
N ASN A 72 4.41 -4.40 14.44
CA ASN A 72 5.45 -4.38 15.48
C ASN A 72 5.66 -2.99 16.10
N HIS A 73 4.56 -2.33 16.49
CA HIS A 73 4.55 -0.98 17.08
C HIS A 73 5.01 0.16 16.15
N LYS A 74 5.47 -0.12 14.91
CA LYS A 74 5.73 0.91 13.91
C LYS A 74 4.45 1.20 13.13
N THR A 75 4.14 2.49 12.99
CA THR A 75 3.00 2.96 12.20
C THR A 75 3.43 3.23 10.77
N TYR A 76 2.60 2.81 9.82
CA TYR A 76 2.79 2.96 8.40
C TYR A 76 1.53 3.53 7.76
N TYR A 77 1.72 4.29 6.68
CA TYR A 77 0.65 4.92 5.92
C TYR A 77 0.78 4.57 4.45
N ARG A 78 -0.35 4.39 3.77
CA ARG A 78 -0.36 4.26 2.31
C ARG A 78 -0.22 5.63 1.67
N PRO A 79 0.63 5.83 0.66
CA PRO A 79 0.76 7.10 -0.06
C PRO A 79 -0.58 7.61 -0.58
N GLU A 80 -1.43 6.72 -1.09
CA GLU A 80 -2.77 7.04 -1.56
C GLU A 80 -3.63 7.70 -0.48
N ASP A 81 -3.58 7.18 0.75
CA ASP A 81 -4.36 7.69 1.87
C ASP A 81 -3.83 9.06 2.32
N VAL A 82 -2.50 9.23 2.33
CA VAL A 82 -1.83 10.50 2.65
C VAL A 82 -2.15 11.56 1.60
N GLN A 83 -2.14 11.21 0.32
CA GLN A 83 -2.46 12.11 -0.78
C GLN A 83 -3.90 12.61 -0.72
N ARG A 84 -4.86 11.76 -0.32
CA ARG A 84 -6.28 12.14 -0.21
C ARG A 84 -6.54 13.21 0.84
N ILE A 85 -5.71 13.31 1.88
CA ILE A 85 -5.92 14.26 2.99
C ILE A 85 -5.18 15.58 2.82
N VAL A 86 -4.38 15.75 1.76
CA VAL A 86 -3.60 16.98 1.52
C VAL A 86 -4.50 18.22 1.53
N SER A 87 -5.65 18.18 0.82
CA SER A 87 -6.61 19.29 0.80
C SER A 87 -7.18 19.60 2.19
N VAL A 88 -7.54 18.56 2.96
CA VAL A 88 -8.06 18.70 4.32
C VAL A 88 -7.04 19.36 5.25
N VAL A 89 -5.76 19.00 5.11
CA VAL A 89 -4.67 19.61 5.90
C VAL A 89 -4.49 21.08 5.54
N GLU A 90 -4.54 21.44 4.25
CA GLU A 90 -4.44 22.84 3.82
C GLU A 90 -5.59 23.69 4.34
N ASP A 91 -6.81 23.16 4.35
CA ASP A 91 -7.97 23.89 4.87
C ASP A 91 -7.88 24.09 6.39
N ARG A 92 -7.47 23.07 7.15
CA ARG A 92 -7.18 23.21 8.58
C ARG A 92 -6.05 24.21 8.86
N ARG A 93 -5.05 24.29 7.99
CA ARG A 93 -3.95 25.27 8.11
C ARG A 93 -4.46 26.70 7.92
N LYS A 94 -5.36 26.93 6.96
CA LYS A 94 -6.01 28.25 6.77
C LYS A 94 -6.84 28.62 8.00
N GLU A 95 -7.61 27.68 8.54
CA GLU A 95 -8.41 27.91 9.76
C GLU A 95 -7.53 28.21 10.99
N ALA A 96 -6.41 27.50 11.14
CA ALA A 96 -5.46 27.74 12.22
C ALA A 96 -4.87 29.15 12.12
N LYS A 97 -4.44 29.56 10.92
CA LYS A 97 -3.93 30.93 10.67
C LYS A 97 -4.98 31.99 10.99
N PHE A 98 -6.24 31.78 10.61
CA PHE A 98 -7.34 32.69 10.95
C PHE A 98 -7.53 32.82 12.47
N LYS A 99 -7.32 31.74 13.22
CA LYS A 99 -7.40 31.69 14.69
C LYS A 99 -6.08 32.09 15.40
N GLY A 100 -5.07 32.57 14.67
CA GLY A 100 -3.77 32.95 15.22
C GLY A 100 -2.90 31.77 15.72
N ARG A 101 -3.11 30.56 15.19
CA ARG A 101 -2.39 29.33 15.55
C ARG A 101 -1.68 28.72 14.35
N THR A 102 -0.73 27.83 14.61
CA THR A 102 -0.04 27.01 13.59
C THR A 102 -0.24 25.51 13.88
N ILE A 103 -0.14 24.69 12.84
CA ILE A 103 -0.25 23.21 12.92
C ILE A 103 0.93 22.53 12.23
#